data_AF-A0A351YAN6-F1
#
_entry.id   AF-A0A351YAN6-F1
#
_cell.length_a   1.000
_cell.length_b   1.000
_cell.length_c   1.000
_cell.angle_alpha   90.00
_cell.angle_beta   90.00
_cell.angle_gamma   90.00
#
_symmetry.space_group_name_H-M   'P 1'
#
loop_
_entity.id
_entity.type
_entity.pdbx_description
1 polymer ?
#
loop_
_entity_poly.entity_id
_entity_poly.type
_entity_poly.pdbx_seq_one_letter_code
_entity_poly.pdbx_strand_id
1 'polypeptide(L)'
;GQYVDYPAFAGVFFGDEAGYLSFEGVAHAKKVFDKNYPSLEFHFNFFSYSINDAIFWGGMDGAVSGESKRKKPFELTGGMAITFANRFNFYDKLVEGLLSKAKFEFISQDKYPFEGFWKEVPTSVHVALFELNAFFAEKKRKYGCKFYNYMQAGQWMTGTPRKHMTKGEIALQAHVTAAYGNDGFAYFPGCFPIDFTFNPDMKYSEEGAGGLIDMNGNKAEVYDWVKEVNEFFALIEDDILSSELKGVTSYGKYYNGFTEDDIKYLPDNECIFRGELPQAFNYTDDNVKVESENEVMLSLFERNGKSRYYVVNLSSVYKSRIKITLPAGEYEMIRKNAAGATSEIIELVLDEGEGIYIK
;
A
#
# COMPACT_ATOMS: atom_id res chain seq x y z
N GLY A 1 -0.87 29.96 15.71
CA GLY A 1 -1.95 29.16 16.36
C GLY A 1 -1.50 28.75 17.75
N GLN A 2 -2.44 28.40 18.64
CA GLN A 2 -2.16 28.09 20.06
C GLN A 2 -1.10 26.99 20.28
N TYR A 3 -1.00 26.03 19.35
CA TYR A 3 -0.12 24.87 19.49
C TYR A 3 1.11 24.89 18.57
N VAL A 4 1.26 25.91 17.74
CA VAL A 4 2.27 25.95 16.67
C VAL A 4 3.71 26.02 17.20
N ASP A 5 3.89 26.63 18.37
CA ASP A 5 5.22 26.81 18.96
C ASP A 5 5.69 25.60 19.77
N TYR A 6 4.87 24.54 19.88
CA TYR A 6 5.28 23.31 20.56
C TYR A 6 6.23 22.51 19.65
N PRO A 7 7.38 22.03 20.15
CA PRO A 7 8.37 21.31 19.33
C PRO A 7 7.84 20.06 18.62
N ALA A 8 6.80 19.43 19.18
CA ALA A 8 6.17 18.24 18.60
C ALA A 8 5.11 18.56 17.53
N PHE A 9 4.74 19.83 17.33
CA PHE A 9 3.75 20.22 16.33
C PHE A 9 4.39 20.31 14.95
N ALA A 10 4.32 19.22 14.19
CA ALA A 10 4.91 19.14 12.85
C ALA A 10 3.96 19.62 11.74
N GLY A 11 2.65 19.73 12.01
CA GLY A 11 1.67 20.00 10.98
C GLY A 11 0.24 19.67 11.38
N VAL A 12 -0.62 19.54 10.37
CA VAL A 12 -2.03 19.18 10.54
C VAL A 12 -2.40 18.01 9.64
N PHE A 13 -3.15 17.06 10.20
CA PHE A 13 -3.96 16.13 9.42
C PHE A 13 -5.29 16.84 9.12
N PHE A 14 -5.46 17.37 7.92
CA PHE A 14 -6.58 18.25 7.59
C PHE A 14 -7.89 17.49 7.36
N GLY A 15 -7.80 16.29 6.80
CA GLY A 15 -8.98 15.50 6.49
C GLY A 15 -8.63 14.14 5.93
N ASP A 16 -9.68 13.32 5.86
CA ASP A 16 -9.63 11.91 5.50
C ASP A 16 -10.54 11.64 4.30
N GLU A 17 -9.98 10.93 3.32
CA GLU A 17 -10.59 10.43 2.09
C GLU A 17 -11.66 11.35 1.44
N ALA A 18 -11.22 12.50 0.95
CA ALA A 18 -12.09 13.47 0.28
C ALA A 18 -12.66 12.98 -1.06
N GLY A 19 -13.95 13.21 -1.26
CA GLY A 19 -14.55 13.12 -2.59
C GLY A 19 -14.25 14.32 -3.48
N TYR A 20 -14.40 14.14 -4.78
CA TYR A 20 -14.10 15.13 -5.82
C TYR A 20 -14.72 16.51 -5.55
N LEU A 21 -15.92 16.56 -4.96
CA LEU A 21 -16.64 17.81 -4.72
C LEU A 21 -16.00 18.69 -3.63
N SER A 22 -15.06 18.17 -2.86
CA SER A 22 -14.37 18.89 -1.79
C SER A 22 -13.02 19.51 -2.22
N PHE A 23 -12.48 19.11 -3.38
CA PHE A 23 -11.09 19.44 -3.76
C PHE A 23 -10.78 20.94 -3.84
N GLU A 24 -11.73 21.78 -4.28
CA GLU A 24 -11.55 23.24 -4.26
C GLU A 24 -11.39 23.77 -2.83
N GLY A 25 -12.17 23.23 -1.89
CA GLY A 25 -12.08 23.58 -0.48
C GLY A 25 -10.76 23.13 0.14
N VAL A 26 -10.34 21.89 -0.12
CA VAL A 26 -9.05 21.36 0.34
C VAL A 26 -7.88 22.18 -0.23
N ALA A 27 -7.90 22.48 -1.53
CA ALA A 27 -6.87 23.29 -2.18
C ALA A 27 -6.83 24.74 -1.64
N HIS A 28 -7.99 25.33 -1.34
CA HIS A 28 -8.05 26.63 -0.69
C HIS A 28 -7.46 26.58 0.73
N ALA A 29 -7.84 25.59 1.54
CA ALA A 29 -7.31 25.39 2.87
C ALA A 29 -5.78 25.22 2.87
N LYS A 30 -5.25 24.40 1.95
CA LYS A 30 -3.80 24.23 1.74
C LYS A 30 -3.10 25.56 1.45
N LYS A 31 -3.64 26.36 0.51
CA LYS A 31 -3.06 27.68 0.15
C LYS A 31 -3.05 28.64 1.34
N VAL A 32 -4.12 28.65 2.13
CA VAL A 32 -4.19 29.47 3.35
C VAL A 32 -3.20 28.96 4.39
N PHE A 33 -3.10 27.64 4.58
CA PHE A 33 -2.17 27.04 5.52
C PHE A 33 -0.72 27.36 5.17
N ASP A 34 -0.29 27.10 3.93
CA ASP A 34 1.08 27.36 3.46
C ASP A 34 1.48 28.82 3.61
N LYS A 35 0.54 29.75 3.37
CA LYS A 35 0.79 31.19 3.52
C LYS A 35 1.12 31.56 4.98
N ASN A 36 0.51 30.89 5.96
CA ASN A 36 0.65 31.21 7.38
C ASN A 36 1.67 30.32 8.10
N TYR A 37 1.90 29.10 7.60
CA TYR A 37 2.70 28.06 8.25
C TYR A 37 3.57 27.30 7.21
N PRO A 38 4.46 27.99 6.48
CA PRO A 38 5.19 27.40 5.35
C PRO A 38 6.18 26.28 5.74
N SER A 39 6.53 26.18 7.03
CA SER A 39 7.44 25.15 7.56
C SER A 39 6.70 23.95 8.19
N LEU A 40 5.37 23.96 8.19
CA LEU A 40 4.56 22.90 8.80
C LEU A 40 3.92 22.05 7.71
N GLU A 41 3.72 20.78 8.01
CA GLU A 41 3.11 19.83 7.09
C GLU A 41 1.59 20.04 7.03
N PHE A 42 1.04 19.97 5.82
CA PHE A 42 -0.39 19.82 5.60
C PHE A 42 -0.63 18.44 5.00
N HIS A 43 -1.00 17.51 5.86
CA HIS A 43 -1.31 16.15 5.47
C HIS A 43 -2.80 16.02 5.19
N PHE A 44 -3.13 15.25 4.17
CA PHE A 44 -4.48 14.91 3.81
C PHE A 44 -4.46 13.43 3.42
N ASN A 45 -5.35 12.60 3.97
CA ASN A 45 -5.46 11.24 3.48
C ASN A 45 -6.40 11.19 2.28
N PHE A 46 -5.93 10.77 1.12
CA PHE A 46 -6.60 11.18 -0.11
C PHE A 46 -7.74 10.26 -0.52
N PHE A 47 -7.50 8.95 -0.60
CA PHE A 47 -8.41 8.06 -1.31
C PHE A 47 -8.51 6.69 -0.68
N SER A 48 -9.75 6.21 -0.57
CA SER A 48 -10.03 4.79 -0.45
C SER A 48 -9.66 4.06 -1.74
N TYR A 49 -9.24 2.81 -1.62
CA TYR A 49 -9.13 1.90 -2.77
C TYR A 49 -10.50 1.31 -3.22
N SER A 50 -11.53 1.42 -2.39
CA SER A 50 -12.87 0.91 -2.68
C SER A 50 -13.79 2.07 -3.02
N ILE A 51 -13.89 2.40 -4.31
CA ILE A 51 -14.64 3.56 -4.78
C ILE A 51 -15.96 3.13 -5.40
N ASN A 52 -17.06 3.71 -4.91
CA ASN A 52 -18.36 3.75 -5.56
C ASN A 52 -18.74 5.20 -5.92
N ASP A 53 -19.88 5.43 -6.57
CA ASP A 53 -20.33 6.78 -6.95
C ASP A 53 -20.41 7.74 -5.75
N ALA A 54 -20.91 7.28 -4.60
CA ALA A 54 -21.04 8.10 -3.41
C ALA A 54 -19.66 8.51 -2.86
N ILE A 55 -18.70 7.58 -2.80
CA ILE A 55 -17.32 7.83 -2.36
C ILE A 55 -16.59 8.73 -3.37
N PHE A 56 -16.74 8.51 -4.67
CA PHE A 56 -16.12 9.36 -5.70
C PHE A 56 -16.51 10.83 -5.50
N TRP A 57 -17.79 11.11 -5.25
CA TRP A 57 -18.29 12.47 -5.12
C TRP A 57 -18.10 13.07 -3.73
N GLY A 58 -18.42 12.30 -2.68
CA GLY A 58 -18.52 12.75 -1.30
C GLY A 58 -17.39 12.30 -0.38
N GLY A 59 -16.55 11.35 -0.80
CA GLY A 59 -15.51 10.76 0.05
C GLY A 59 -16.11 9.80 1.07
N MET A 60 -15.47 9.66 2.23
CA MET A 60 -16.00 8.81 3.30
C MET A 60 -17.33 9.29 3.89
N ASP A 61 -17.63 10.59 3.84
CA ASP A 61 -18.99 11.05 4.13
C ASP A 61 -20.00 10.45 3.14
N GLY A 62 -19.61 10.27 1.87
CA GLY A 62 -20.42 9.57 0.88
C GLY A 62 -20.67 8.10 1.21
N ALA A 63 -19.68 7.40 1.78
CA ALA A 63 -19.83 6.01 2.22
C ALA A 63 -20.87 5.86 3.35
N VAL A 64 -20.92 6.84 4.26
CA VAL A 64 -21.80 6.81 5.44
C VAL A 64 -23.17 7.41 5.15
N SER A 65 -23.21 8.55 4.47
CA SER A 65 -24.38 9.41 4.28
C SER A 65 -25.04 9.24 2.90
N GLY A 66 -24.42 8.47 2.00
CA GLY A 66 -24.87 8.27 0.62
C GLY A 66 -24.48 9.41 -0.33
N GLU A 67 -25.02 9.40 -1.55
CA GLU A 67 -24.62 10.37 -2.58
C GLU A 67 -24.90 11.83 -2.18
N SER A 68 -23.90 12.68 -2.41
CA SER A 68 -24.04 14.13 -2.20
C SER A 68 -25.12 14.73 -3.10
N LYS A 69 -25.99 15.56 -2.52
CA LYS A 69 -26.99 16.37 -3.25
C LYS A 69 -26.38 17.59 -3.97
N ARG A 70 -25.09 17.83 -3.81
CA ARG A 70 -24.38 18.93 -4.47
C ARG A 70 -24.36 18.69 -5.99
N LYS A 71 -24.39 19.78 -6.76
CA LYS A 71 -24.35 19.71 -8.23
C LYS A 71 -23.07 19.00 -8.69
N LYS A 72 -23.24 17.86 -9.38
CA LYS A 72 -22.15 17.11 -10.00
C LYS A 72 -21.65 17.88 -11.25
N PRO A 73 -20.34 18.14 -11.37
CA PRO A 73 -19.79 18.89 -12.51
C PRO A 73 -19.74 18.09 -13.80
N PHE A 74 -19.84 16.76 -13.73
CA PHE A 74 -19.88 15.84 -14.86
C PHE A 74 -20.57 14.54 -14.43
N GLU A 75 -20.86 13.66 -15.39
CA GLU A 75 -21.44 12.34 -15.15
C GLU A 75 -20.35 11.25 -15.12
N LEU A 76 -20.57 10.21 -14.31
CA LEU A 76 -19.72 9.01 -14.25
C LEU A 76 -20.28 7.97 -15.22
N THR A 77 -20.11 8.20 -16.52
CA THR A 77 -20.62 7.34 -17.59
C THR A 77 -19.52 6.99 -18.60
N GLY A 78 -19.76 5.97 -19.43
CA GLY A 78 -18.78 5.52 -20.43
C GLY A 78 -17.46 5.09 -19.79
N GLY A 79 -16.33 5.63 -20.26
CA GLY A 79 -15.00 5.36 -19.70
C GLY A 79 -14.77 5.91 -18.29
N MET A 80 -15.69 6.74 -17.77
CA MET A 80 -15.67 7.28 -16.40
C MET A 80 -16.65 6.56 -15.46
N ALA A 81 -17.41 5.58 -15.95
CA ALA A 81 -18.29 4.79 -15.10
C ALA A 81 -17.48 4.05 -14.02
N ILE A 82 -18.00 4.00 -12.79
CA ILE A 82 -17.33 3.32 -11.68
C ILE A 82 -17.50 1.80 -11.85
N THR A 83 -16.58 1.23 -12.61
CA THR A 83 -16.46 -0.22 -12.87
C THR A 83 -15.01 -0.63 -12.72
N PHE A 84 -14.77 -1.91 -12.46
CA PHE A 84 -13.40 -2.42 -12.39
C PHE A 84 -12.62 -2.11 -13.67
N ALA A 85 -13.19 -2.33 -14.86
CA ALA A 85 -12.54 -2.05 -16.15
C ALA A 85 -12.09 -0.59 -16.32
N ASN A 86 -12.79 0.36 -15.70
CA ASN A 86 -12.50 1.79 -15.79
C ASN A 86 -11.69 2.33 -14.61
N ARG A 87 -11.23 1.48 -13.68
CA ARG A 87 -10.69 1.92 -12.38
C ARG A 87 -9.63 3.00 -12.47
N PHE A 88 -8.66 2.83 -13.35
CA PHE A 88 -7.60 3.83 -13.51
C PHE A 88 -8.11 5.15 -14.08
N ASN A 89 -9.16 5.17 -14.90
CA ASN A 89 -9.72 6.43 -15.43
C ASN A 89 -10.33 7.28 -14.32
N PHE A 90 -11.10 6.66 -13.40
CA PHE A 90 -11.67 7.40 -12.29
C PHE A 90 -10.64 7.73 -11.21
N TYR A 91 -9.64 6.87 -10.97
CA TYR A 91 -8.51 7.24 -10.10
C TYR A 91 -7.73 8.42 -10.66
N ASP A 92 -7.47 8.43 -11.97
CA ASP A 92 -6.83 9.56 -12.63
C ASP A 92 -7.64 10.83 -12.42
N LYS A 93 -8.96 10.75 -12.58
CA LYS A 93 -9.83 11.91 -12.39
C LYS A 93 -9.76 12.48 -10.98
N LEU A 94 -9.67 11.62 -9.96
CA LEU A 94 -9.54 12.03 -8.56
C LEU A 94 -8.17 12.64 -8.28
N VAL A 95 -7.10 11.95 -8.68
CA VAL A 95 -5.72 12.40 -8.44
C VAL A 95 -5.44 13.69 -9.20
N GLU A 96 -5.67 13.73 -10.51
CA GLU A 96 -5.46 14.92 -11.35
C GLU A 96 -6.38 16.06 -10.88
N GLY A 97 -7.60 15.74 -10.46
CA GLY A 97 -8.57 16.71 -9.95
C GLY A 97 -8.06 17.48 -8.73
N LEU A 98 -7.36 16.81 -7.82
CA LEU A 98 -6.83 17.45 -6.61
C LEU A 98 -5.43 18.04 -6.82
N LEU A 99 -4.50 17.28 -7.40
CA LEU A 99 -3.10 17.70 -7.56
C LEU A 99 -2.91 18.83 -8.57
N SER A 100 -3.83 19.00 -9.53
CA SER A 100 -3.80 20.17 -10.41
C SER A 100 -4.16 21.49 -9.71
N LYS A 101 -4.76 21.44 -8.50
CA LYS A 101 -5.28 22.62 -7.79
C LYS A 101 -4.34 23.15 -6.70
N ALA A 102 -3.55 22.25 -6.11
CA ALA A 102 -2.57 22.56 -5.08
C ALA A 102 -1.45 21.53 -5.07
N LYS A 103 -0.25 21.96 -4.67
CA LYS A 103 0.89 21.07 -4.45
C LYS A 103 0.82 20.50 -3.03
N PHE A 104 0.89 19.19 -2.92
CA PHE A 104 1.00 18.47 -1.66
C PHE A 104 2.39 17.86 -1.55
N GLU A 105 2.92 17.79 -0.32
CA GLU A 105 4.19 17.10 -0.10
C GLU A 105 4.01 15.60 -0.19
N PHE A 106 2.96 15.08 0.45
CA PHE A 106 2.59 13.67 0.41
C PHE A 106 1.23 13.50 -0.26
N ILE A 107 1.10 12.38 -0.95
CA ILE A 107 -0.19 11.76 -1.25
C ILE A 107 -0.25 10.51 -0.40
N SER A 108 -1.41 10.21 0.17
CA SER A 108 -1.62 8.95 0.85
C SER A 108 -2.90 8.25 0.45
N GLN A 109 -2.92 6.95 0.69
CA GLN A 109 -4.05 6.08 0.41
C GLN A 109 -4.16 4.99 1.48
N ASP A 110 -5.40 4.64 1.80
CA ASP A 110 -5.73 3.47 2.57
C ASP A 110 -5.95 2.28 1.63
N LYS A 111 -5.32 1.16 1.97
CA LYS A 111 -5.46 -0.06 1.18
C LYS A 111 -5.52 -1.29 2.08
N TYR A 112 -6.64 -2.00 2.01
CA TYR A 112 -6.88 -3.21 2.80
C TYR A 112 -7.01 -4.44 1.88
N PRO A 113 -5.88 -4.95 1.35
CA PRO A 113 -5.89 -5.96 0.29
C PRO A 113 -6.25 -7.36 0.78
N PHE A 114 -6.46 -7.55 2.09
CA PHE A 114 -6.75 -8.83 2.73
C PHE A 114 -8.10 -8.83 3.45
N GLU A 115 -8.94 -7.81 3.24
CA GLU A 115 -10.35 -7.95 3.60
C GLU A 115 -10.87 -9.22 2.93
N GLY A 116 -11.57 -10.08 3.67
CA GLY A 116 -12.03 -11.36 3.14
C GLY A 116 -13.00 -11.11 2.00
N PHE A 117 -12.51 -11.10 0.75
CA PHE A 117 -13.37 -10.95 -0.42
C PHE A 117 -14.36 -12.10 -0.46
N TRP A 118 -13.87 -13.32 -0.24
CA TRP A 118 -14.67 -14.53 -0.32
C TRP A 118 -14.21 -15.55 0.73
N LYS A 119 -15.15 -16.10 1.50
CA LYS A 119 -14.87 -17.11 2.53
C LYS A 119 -14.29 -18.38 1.91
N GLU A 120 -14.68 -18.68 0.68
CA GLU A 120 -14.25 -19.81 -0.13
C GLU A 120 -12.78 -19.71 -0.52
N VAL A 121 -12.23 -18.49 -0.59
CA VAL A 121 -10.84 -18.23 -0.99
C VAL A 121 -10.16 -17.31 0.04
N PRO A 122 -9.90 -17.82 1.26
CA PRO A 122 -9.41 -17.01 2.36
C PRO A 122 -7.97 -16.53 2.16
N THR A 123 -7.27 -17.02 1.15
CA THR A 123 -5.90 -16.67 0.81
C THR A 123 -5.80 -15.69 -0.36
N SER A 124 -6.93 -15.14 -0.82
CA SER A 124 -6.93 -14.13 -1.89
C SER A 124 -6.23 -12.84 -1.47
N VAL A 125 -5.59 -12.19 -2.43
CA VAL A 125 -4.97 -10.86 -2.29
C VAL A 125 -5.60 -9.95 -3.34
N HIS A 126 -6.02 -8.76 -2.93
CA HIS A 126 -6.60 -7.80 -3.85
C HIS A 126 -5.57 -7.24 -4.84
N VAL A 127 -5.96 -7.14 -6.12
CA VAL A 127 -5.11 -6.56 -7.18
C VAL A 127 -4.64 -5.14 -6.89
N ALA A 128 -5.40 -4.37 -6.10
CA ALA A 128 -5.04 -3.00 -5.73
C ALA A 128 -3.69 -2.91 -5.03
N LEU A 129 -3.23 -3.98 -4.34
CA LEU A 129 -1.90 -4.00 -3.71
C LEU A 129 -0.82 -3.71 -4.74
N PHE A 130 -0.96 -4.24 -5.95
CA PHE A 130 0.01 -4.09 -7.03
C PHE A 130 -0.34 -2.88 -7.90
N GLU A 131 -1.58 -2.79 -8.34
CA GLU A 131 -2.06 -1.80 -9.30
C GLU A 131 -1.95 -0.36 -8.82
N LEU A 132 -2.39 -0.08 -7.59
CA LEU A 132 -2.36 1.28 -7.08
C LEU A 132 -0.96 1.71 -6.66
N ASN A 133 -0.12 0.76 -6.21
CA ASN A 133 1.28 1.07 -5.94
C ASN A 133 2.03 1.43 -7.24
N ALA A 134 1.81 0.69 -8.33
CA ALA A 134 2.35 1.04 -9.64
C ALA A 134 1.84 2.40 -10.13
N PHE A 135 0.52 2.63 -10.05
CA PHE A 135 -0.10 3.89 -10.44
C PHE A 135 0.47 5.09 -9.66
N PHE A 136 0.59 5.00 -8.34
CA PHE A 136 1.12 6.11 -7.54
C PHE A 136 2.63 6.30 -7.73
N ALA A 137 3.40 5.26 -8.06
CA ALA A 137 4.80 5.41 -8.46
C ALA A 137 4.95 6.29 -9.72
N GLU A 138 4.03 6.18 -10.69
CA GLU A 138 3.99 7.09 -11.85
C GLU A 138 3.58 8.51 -11.46
N LYS A 139 2.56 8.65 -10.60
CA LYS A 139 2.08 9.97 -10.16
C LYS A 139 3.13 10.72 -9.34
N LYS A 140 3.90 10.00 -8.52
CA LYS A 140 5.09 10.50 -7.82
C LYS A 140 6.06 11.17 -8.80
N ARG A 141 6.44 10.46 -9.88
CA ARG A 141 7.34 10.98 -10.93
C ARG A 141 6.76 12.22 -11.63
N LYS A 142 5.46 12.22 -11.93
CA LYS A 142 4.79 13.34 -12.60
C LYS A 142 4.69 14.60 -11.75
N TYR A 143 4.33 14.45 -10.47
CA TYR A 143 3.99 15.58 -9.60
C TYR A 143 5.11 16.00 -8.65
N GLY A 144 6.17 15.19 -8.52
CA GLY A 144 7.27 15.45 -7.58
C GLY A 144 6.79 15.52 -6.13
N CYS A 145 5.76 14.74 -5.79
CA CYS A 145 5.30 14.52 -4.42
C CYS A 145 5.92 13.22 -3.88
N LYS A 146 5.84 13.01 -2.57
CA LYS A 146 6.08 11.73 -1.92
C LYS A 146 4.78 10.93 -1.89
N PHE A 147 4.87 9.61 -1.78
CA PHE A 147 3.72 8.74 -1.61
C PHE A 147 3.83 7.92 -0.33
N TYR A 148 2.72 7.88 0.42
CA TYR A 148 2.64 7.29 1.74
C TYR A 148 1.45 6.34 1.82
N ASN A 149 1.60 5.15 2.40
CA ASN A 149 0.49 4.18 2.45
C ASN A 149 0.00 3.92 3.88
N TYR A 150 -1.32 3.88 4.09
CA TYR A 150 -1.90 3.34 5.31
C TYR A 150 -2.20 1.85 5.13
N MET A 151 -1.33 1.03 5.71
CA MET A 151 -1.36 -0.42 5.63
C MET A 151 -2.33 -1.05 6.63
N GLN A 152 -2.93 -2.16 6.24
CA GLN A 152 -3.82 -2.95 7.09
C GLN A 152 -3.05 -3.56 8.26
N ALA A 153 -3.34 -3.14 9.49
CA ALA A 153 -2.84 -3.83 10.70
C ALA A 153 -3.94 -4.60 11.44
N GLY A 154 -5.19 -4.21 11.24
CA GLY A 154 -6.33 -4.84 11.88
C GLY A 154 -7.63 -4.30 11.30
N GLN A 155 -8.75 -4.72 11.87
CA GLN A 155 -10.07 -4.21 11.52
C GLN A 155 -10.87 -3.89 12.78
N TRP A 156 -11.64 -2.81 12.73
CA TRP A 156 -12.41 -2.29 13.87
C TRP A 156 -13.91 -2.19 13.57
N MET A 157 -14.40 -2.67 12.42
CA MET A 157 -15.81 -2.51 12.03
C MET A 157 -16.67 -3.73 12.39
N THR A 158 -17.92 -3.46 12.75
CA THR A 158 -18.91 -4.37 13.35
C THR A 158 -19.63 -5.29 12.37
N GLY A 159 -20.07 -6.47 12.84
CA GLY A 159 -21.22 -7.20 12.27
C GLY A 159 -20.92 -8.25 11.20
N THR A 160 -19.65 -8.50 10.86
CA THR A 160 -19.25 -9.58 9.94
C THR A 160 -18.00 -10.26 10.47
N PRO A 161 -17.89 -11.60 10.42
CA PRO A 161 -16.63 -12.28 10.76
C PRO A 161 -15.51 -11.72 9.88
N ARG A 162 -14.60 -10.95 10.46
CA ARG A 162 -13.43 -10.45 9.77
C ARG A 162 -12.30 -11.47 9.88
N LYS A 163 -11.45 -11.53 8.85
CA LYS A 163 -10.31 -12.45 8.82
C LYS A 163 -9.18 -11.86 9.66
N HIS A 164 -8.56 -12.65 10.53
CA HIS A 164 -7.30 -12.28 11.19
C HIS A 164 -6.17 -12.23 10.15
N MET A 165 -5.40 -11.15 10.19
CA MET A 165 -4.21 -11.00 9.35
C MET A 165 -3.20 -12.10 9.67
N THR A 166 -2.50 -12.61 8.66
CA THR A 166 -1.38 -13.53 8.84
C THR A 166 -0.03 -12.80 8.76
N LYS A 167 1.03 -13.42 9.30
CA LYS A 167 2.41 -12.90 9.15
C LYS A 167 2.79 -12.68 7.67
N GLY A 168 2.42 -13.62 6.79
CA GLY A 168 2.72 -13.52 5.36
C GLY A 168 2.02 -12.36 4.67
N GLU A 169 0.80 -12.01 5.09
CA GLU A 169 0.07 -10.85 4.59
C GLU A 169 0.68 -9.53 5.05
N ILE A 170 1.07 -9.44 6.32
CA ILE A 170 1.80 -8.29 6.87
C ILE A 170 3.11 -8.06 6.11
N ALA A 171 3.88 -9.13 5.88
CA ALA A 171 5.13 -9.05 5.11
C ALA A 171 4.87 -8.64 3.66
N LEU A 172 3.91 -9.30 2.99
CA LEU A 172 3.61 -9.07 1.58
C LEU A 172 3.22 -7.61 1.30
N GLN A 173 2.28 -7.04 2.07
CA GLN A 173 1.84 -5.66 1.82
C GLN A 173 2.98 -4.65 2.00
N ALA A 174 3.82 -4.86 3.02
CA ALA A 174 4.88 -3.91 3.35
C ALA A 174 6.01 -3.97 2.32
N HIS A 175 6.44 -5.18 1.98
CA HIS A 175 7.48 -5.40 0.98
C HIS A 175 7.04 -4.99 -0.42
N VAL A 176 5.82 -5.32 -0.87
CA VAL A 176 5.31 -4.86 -2.18
C VAL A 176 5.22 -3.32 -2.23
N THR A 177 4.72 -2.69 -1.17
CA THR A 177 4.61 -1.23 -1.10
C THR A 177 5.98 -0.55 -1.19
N ALA A 178 6.98 -1.05 -0.45
CA ALA A 178 8.35 -0.55 -0.55
C ALA A 178 9.01 -0.83 -1.91
N ALA A 179 8.77 -2.02 -2.49
CA ALA A 179 9.28 -2.42 -3.80
C ALA A 179 8.80 -1.50 -4.94
N TYR A 180 7.59 -0.94 -4.82
CA TYR A 180 7.08 0.12 -5.71
C TYR A 180 7.57 1.54 -5.37
N GLY A 181 8.53 1.70 -4.47
CA GLY A 181 9.20 2.98 -4.22
C GLY A 181 8.36 4.01 -3.46
N ASN A 182 7.44 3.53 -2.62
CA ASN A 182 6.75 4.37 -1.64
C ASN A 182 7.76 5.02 -0.68
N ASP A 183 7.49 6.26 -0.27
CA ASP A 183 8.38 7.04 0.61
C ASP A 183 8.15 6.75 2.09
N GLY A 184 7.05 6.07 2.42
CA GLY A 184 6.75 5.66 3.78
C GLY A 184 5.39 4.99 3.88
N PHE A 185 5.07 4.54 5.08
CA PHE A 185 3.79 3.93 5.38
C PHE A 185 3.51 3.98 6.87
N ALA A 186 2.23 3.99 7.22
CA ALA A 186 1.74 3.84 8.59
C ALA A 186 0.81 2.63 8.65
N TYR A 187 0.65 2.09 9.85
CA TYR A 187 -0.24 0.97 10.11
C TYR A 187 -1.57 1.50 10.63
N PHE A 188 -2.67 1.10 9.98
CA PHE A 188 -4.02 1.45 10.39
C PHE A 188 -4.81 0.21 10.85
N PRO A 189 -5.43 0.27 12.04
CA PRO A 189 -5.20 1.28 13.08
C PRO A 189 -3.91 0.93 13.86
N GLY A 190 -3.12 1.95 14.22
CA GLY A 190 -1.93 1.75 15.06
C GLY A 190 -2.30 1.34 16.49
N CYS A 191 -3.28 2.03 17.07
CA CYS A 191 -3.91 1.67 18.34
C CYS A 191 -5.40 1.42 18.10
N PHE A 192 -6.00 0.53 18.89
CA PHE A 192 -7.44 0.33 18.83
C PHE A 192 -8.19 1.67 19.02
N PRO A 193 -9.13 2.05 18.13
CA PRO A 193 -9.77 3.36 18.23
C PRO A 193 -10.75 3.41 19.41
N ILE A 194 -10.52 4.36 20.33
CA ILE A 194 -11.24 4.45 21.62
C ILE A 194 -12.73 4.70 21.48
N ASP A 195 -13.17 5.31 20.37
CA ASP A 195 -14.59 5.57 20.09
C ASP A 195 -15.42 4.27 20.05
N PHE A 196 -14.76 3.13 19.86
CA PHE A 196 -15.37 1.81 19.77
C PHE A 196 -15.21 0.94 21.02
N THR A 197 -14.53 1.43 22.08
CA THR A 197 -14.22 0.65 23.30
C THR A 197 -15.45 0.07 24.00
N PHE A 198 -16.60 0.72 23.90
CA PHE A 198 -17.84 0.29 24.57
C PHE A 198 -18.87 -0.27 23.60
N ASN A 199 -18.50 -0.51 22.34
CA ASN A 199 -19.41 -1.08 21.38
C ASN A 199 -19.40 -2.62 21.49
N PRO A 200 -20.51 -3.26 21.92
CA PRO A 200 -20.56 -4.71 22.12
C PRO A 200 -20.43 -5.51 20.82
N ASP A 201 -20.55 -4.87 19.66
CA ASP A 201 -20.37 -5.50 18.36
C ASP A 201 -18.88 -5.64 17.96
N MET A 202 -17.95 -5.17 18.81
CA MET A 202 -16.48 -5.14 18.55
C MET A 202 -15.72 -6.37 19.02
N LYS A 203 -16.39 -7.51 19.14
CA LYS A 203 -15.81 -8.78 19.60
C LYS A 203 -14.53 -9.18 18.84
N TYR A 204 -14.47 -8.91 17.52
CA TYR A 204 -13.27 -9.19 16.71
C TYR A 204 -12.03 -8.40 17.18
N SER A 205 -12.21 -7.18 17.64
CA SER A 205 -11.11 -6.36 18.15
C SER A 205 -10.71 -6.74 19.59
N GLU A 206 -11.63 -7.28 20.38
CA GLU A 206 -11.32 -7.88 21.70
C GLU A 206 -10.41 -9.12 21.57
N GLU A 207 -10.44 -9.79 20.41
CA GLU A 207 -9.61 -10.95 20.10
C GLU A 207 -8.17 -10.56 19.66
N GLY A 208 -7.82 -9.27 19.70
CA GLY A 208 -6.47 -8.78 19.40
C GLY A 208 -6.20 -8.47 17.93
N ALA A 209 -7.24 -8.45 17.08
CA ALA A 209 -7.13 -8.15 15.65
C ALA A 209 -7.56 -6.71 15.28
N GLY A 210 -7.62 -5.82 16.27
CA GLY A 210 -8.09 -4.45 16.15
C GLY A 210 -7.02 -3.37 15.96
N GLY A 211 -5.76 -3.73 15.70
CA GLY A 211 -4.63 -2.81 15.50
C GLY A 211 -3.29 -3.39 15.96
N LEU A 212 -2.23 -2.57 16.07
CA LEU A 212 -0.96 -2.99 16.67
C LEU A 212 -1.01 -3.03 18.21
N ILE A 213 -1.80 -2.14 18.80
CA ILE A 213 -2.02 -2.04 20.25
C ILE A 213 -3.51 -2.24 20.53
N ASP A 214 -3.83 -3.15 21.45
CA ASP A 214 -5.20 -3.50 21.82
C ASP A 214 -5.89 -2.42 22.67
N MET A 215 -7.17 -2.61 22.96
CA MET A 215 -7.99 -1.67 23.76
C MET A 215 -7.50 -1.46 25.20
N ASN A 216 -6.63 -2.35 25.70
CA ASN A 216 -6.07 -2.30 27.05
C ASN A 216 -4.62 -1.78 27.06
N GLY A 217 -4.07 -1.41 25.90
CA GLY A 217 -2.69 -0.94 25.76
C GLY A 217 -1.65 -2.05 25.66
N ASN A 218 -2.05 -3.31 25.46
CA ASN A 218 -1.12 -4.41 25.24
C ASN A 218 -0.76 -4.54 23.75
N LYS A 219 0.31 -5.27 23.46
CA LYS A 219 0.61 -5.72 22.09
C LYS A 219 -0.52 -6.61 21.56
N ALA A 220 -1.01 -6.29 20.38
CA ALA A 220 -1.96 -7.12 19.64
C ALA A 220 -1.26 -8.18 18.78
N GLU A 221 -2.05 -9.03 18.11
CA GLU A 221 -1.58 -10.23 17.39
C GLU A 221 -0.47 -9.93 16.37
N VAL A 222 -0.62 -8.85 15.59
CA VAL A 222 0.30 -8.51 14.50
C VAL A 222 1.55 -7.74 14.95
N TYR A 223 1.62 -7.31 16.22
CA TYR A 223 2.63 -6.35 16.69
C TYR A 223 4.06 -6.83 16.41
N ASP A 224 4.39 -8.06 16.82
CA ASP A 224 5.76 -8.56 16.69
C ASP A 224 6.13 -8.86 15.23
N TRP A 225 5.15 -9.16 14.36
CA TRP A 225 5.40 -9.31 12.91
C TRP A 225 5.71 -7.97 12.25
N VAL A 226 4.94 -6.92 12.58
CA VAL A 226 5.20 -5.56 12.12
C VAL A 226 6.54 -5.06 12.62
N LYS A 227 6.89 -5.36 13.89
CA LYS A 227 8.21 -5.03 14.43
C LYS A 227 9.35 -5.67 13.62
N GLU A 228 9.25 -6.97 13.32
CA GLU A 228 10.26 -7.69 12.53
C GLU A 228 10.43 -7.09 11.12
N VAL A 229 9.32 -6.74 10.47
CA VAL A 229 9.33 -6.09 9.16
C VAL A 229 9.94 -4.67 9.23
N ASN A 230 9.64 -3.90 10.28
CA ASN A 230 10.24 -2.57 10.47
C ASN A 230 11.75 -2.63 10.79
N GLU A 231 12.23 -3.67 11.48
CA GLU A 231 13.67 -3.90 11.68
C GLU A 231 14.39 -4.09 10.34
N PHE A 232 13.77 -4.76 9.36
CA PHE A 232 14.29 -4.83 7.99
C PHE A 232 14.35 -3.44 7.33
N PHE A 233 13.27 -2.67 7.42
CA PHE A 233 13.21 -1.36 6.76
C PHE A 233 14.20 -0.35 7.35
N ALA A 234 14.42 -0.39 8.66
CA ALA A 234 15.45 0.43 9.31
C ALA A 234 16.87 0.17 8.77
N LEU A 235 17.15 -1.03 8.24
CA LEU A 235 18.45 -1.35 7.62
C LEU A 235 18.60 -0.82 6.19
N ILE A 236 17.49 -0.51 5.51
CA ILE A 236 17.51 -0.11 4.10
C ILE A 236 16.99 1.31 3.84
N GLU A 237 16.34 1.96 4.82
CA GLU A 237 15.61 3.23 4.64
C GLU A 237 16.45 4.31 3.95
N ASP A 238 17.68 4.55 4.44
CA ASP A 238 18.59 5.54 3.87
C ASP A 238 18.95 5.25 2.42
N ASP A 239 19.12 3.97 2.06
CA ASP A 239 19.51 3.57 0.72
C ASP A 239 18.33 3.59 -0.24
N ILE A 240 17.21 2.96 0.12
CA ILE A 240 16.03 2.87 -0.74
C ILE A 240 15.38 4.24 -0.98
N LEU A 241 15.27 5.10 0.05
CA LEU A 241 14.68 6.44 -0.06
C LEU A 241 15.57 7.40 -0.86
N SER A 242 16.88 7.13 -0.92
CA SER A 242 17.84 7.88 -1.74
C SER A 242 18.01 7.30 -3.15
N SER A 243 17.29 6.23 -3.49
CA SER A 243 17.41 5.55 -4.78
C SER A 243 16.25 5.90 -5.72
N GLU A 244 16.53 5.95 -7.01
CA GLU A 244 15.50 6.07 -8.03
C GLU A 244 14.99 4.68 -8.41
N LEU A 245 13.70 4.41 -8.16
CA LEU A 245 13.06 3.22 -8.71
C LEU A 245 13.00 3.34 -10.24
N LYS A 246 13.55 2.38 -10.98
CA LYS A 246 13.48 2.30 -12.45
C LYS A 246 12.21 1.61 -12.91
N GLY A 247 11.85 0.51 -12.27
CA GLY A 247 10.60 -0.22 -12.51
C GLY A 247 10.66 -1.61 -11.88
N VAL A 248 9.67 -2.43 -12.23
CA VAL A 248 9.45 -3.74 -11.61
C VAL A 248 9.22 -4.81 -12.67
N THR A 249 9.55 -6.06 -12.38
CA THR A 249 9.21 -7.22 -13.20
C THR A 249 8.89 -8.41 -12.29
N SER A 250 8.29 -9.47 -12.82
CA SER A 250 8.08 -10.71 -12.07
C SER A 250 8.70 -11.92 -12.75
N TYR A 251 8.95 -12.96 -11.95
CA TYR A 251 9.49 -14.24 -12.38
C TYR A 251 8.79 -15.38 -11.65
N GLY A 252 8.55 -16.50 -12.34
CA GLY A 252 7.85 -17.67 -11.80
C GLY A 252 6.37 -17.71 -12.18
N LYS A 253 5.58 -18.48 -11.44
CA LYS A 253 4.12 -18.58 -11.63
C LYS A 253 3.44 -18.37 -10.30
N TYR A 254 2.43 -17.52 -10.28
CA TYR A 254 1.73 -17.17 -9.04
C TYR A 254 0.88 -18.33 -8.55
N TYR A 255 1.01 -18.61 -7.26
CA TYR A 255 0.12 -19.50 -6.56
C TYR A 255 -0.04 -19.05 -5.12
N ASN A 256 -1.28 -18.79 -4.71
CA ASN A 256 -1.60 -18.37 -3.36
C ASN A 256 -2.71 -19.22 -2.73
N GLY A 257 -2.80 -20.49 -3.10
CA GLY A 257 -3.66 -21.46 -2.41
C GLY A 257 -5.04 -21.63 -3.03
N PHE A 258 -5.25 -21.13 -4.24
CA PHE A 258 -6.46 -21.31 -5.02
C PHE A 258 -6.14 -21.58 -6.49
N THR A 259 -7.12 -22.13 -7.20
CA THR A 259 -7.12 -22.37 -8.64
C THR A 259 -8.12 -21.44 -9.34
N GLU A 260 -8.02 -21.30 -10.66
CA GLU A 260 -9.02 -20.52 -11.43
C GLU A 260 -10.45 -21.08 -11.25
N ASP A 261 -10.58 -22.40 -11.05
CA ASP A 261 -11.88 -23.02 -10.83
C ASP A 261 -12.50 -22.63 -9.48
N ASP A 262 -11.68 -22.33 -8.46
CA ASP A 262 -12.15 -21.87 -7.16
C ASP A 262 -12.72 -20.44 -7.22
N ILE A 263 -12.25 -19.62 -8.16
CA ILE A 263 -12.60 -18.19 -8.24
C ILE A 263 -13.53 -17.83 -9.40
N LYS A 264 -13.68 -18.67 -10.43
CA LYS A 264 -14.36 -18.29 -11.69
C LYS A 264 -15.83 -17.87 -11.55
N TYR A 265 -16.51 -18.27 -10.48
CA TYR A 265 -17.91 -17.92 -10.21
C TYR A 265 -18.10 -16.98 -9.02
N LEU A 266 -17.01 -16.54 -8.39
CA LEU A 266 -17.11 -15.52 -7.35
C LEU A 266 -17.53 -14.20 -8.02
N PRO A 267 -18.42 -13.42 -7.39
CA PRO A 267 -18.63 -12.03 -7.80
C PRO A 267 -17.30 -11.28 -7.79
N ASP A 268 -17.13 -10.32 -8.69
CA ASP A 268 -15.96 -9.45 -8.75
C ASP A 268 -14.60 -10.20 -8.70
N ASN A 269 -14.52 -11.41 -9.26
CA ASN A 269 -13.30 -12.23 -9.22
C ASN A 269 -12.10 -11.57 -9.92
N GLU A 270 -12.34 -10.55 -10.74
CA GLU A 270 -11.34 -9.70 -11.36
C GLU A 270 -10.52 -8.91 -10.33
N CYS A 271 -11.03 -8.75 -9.11
CA CYS A 271 -10.34 -8.11 -7.99
C CYS A 271 -9.29 -9.00 -7.33
N ILE A 272 -9.24 -10.30 -7.63
CA ILE A 272 -8.27 -11.26 -7.08
C ILE A 272 -7.01 -11.24 -7.95
N PHE A 273 -5.84 -11.06 -7.34
CA PHE A 273 -4.56 -11.08 -8.04
C PHE A 273 -4.21 -12.49 -8.55
N ARG A 274 -3.79 -12.59 -9.82
CA ARG A 274 -3.54 -13.87 -10.53
C ARG A 274 -2.11 -14.03 -11.07
N GLY A 275 -1.21 -13.14 -10.67
CA GLY A 275 0.20 -13.20 -11.05
C GLY A 275 0.62 -12.41 -12.27
N GLU A 276 -0.10 -11.34 -12.59
CA GLU A 276 0.25 -10.42 -13.66
C GLU A 276 0.46 -9.03 -13.09
N LEU A 277 1.73 -8.63 -12.95
CA LEU A 277 2.06 -7.28 -12.49
C LEU A 277 1.57 -6.21 -13.49
N PRO A 278 1.23 -4.99 -13.00
CA PRO A 278 0.78 -3.90 -13.87
C PRO A 278 1.85 -3.50 -14.89
N GLN A 279 1.48 -3.46 -16.17
CA GLN A 279 2.42 -3.14 -17.26
C GLN A 279 2.90 -1.69 -17.27
N ALA A 280 2.15 -0.78 -16.66
CA ALA A 280 2.46 0.66 -16.63
C ALA A 280 3.85 0.96 -16.06
N PHE A 281 4.36 0.08 -15.18
CA PHE A 281 5.63 0.27 -14.49
C PHE A 281 6.63 -0.87 -14.69
N ASN A 282 6.47 -1.62 -15.78
CA ASN A 282 7.32 -2.77 -16.07
C ASN A 282 8.73 -2.34 -16.49
N TYR A 283 9.74 -2.94 -15.87
CA TYR A 283 11.14 -2.83 -16.27
C TYR A 283 11.85 -4.17 -16.03
N THR A 284 12.45 -4.73 -17.08
CA THR A 284 13.26 -5.95 -17.01
C THR A 284 14.74 -5.60 -17.17
N ASP A 285 15.58 -6.05 -16.24
CA ASP A 285 17.04 -6.02 -16.39
C ASP A 285 17.50 -7.35 -17.02
N ASP A 286 17.87 -7.31 -18.30
CA ASP A 286 18.32 -8.49 -19.05
C ASP A 286 19.59 -9.14 -18.48
N ASN A 287 20.32 -8.44 -17.62
CA ASN A 287 21.53 -8.97 -16.97
C ASN A 287 21.23 -9.72 -15.67
N VAL A 288 19.98 -9.70 -15.19
CA VAL A 288 19.54 -10.44 -14.01
C VAL A 288 18.66 -11.61 -14.45
N LYS A 289 18.96 -12.79 -13.92
CA LYS A 289 18.13 -13.98 -14.11
C LYS A 289 17.58 -14.42 -12.77
N VAL A 290 16.28 -14.71 -12.73
CA VAL A 290 15.63 -15.25 -11.54
C VAL A 290 14.86 -16.50 -11.92
N GLU A 291 15.14 -17.59 -11.22
CA GLU A 291 14.34 -18.80 -11.21
C GLU A 291 13.61 -18.88 -9.87
N SER A 292 12.34 -19.24 -9.88
CA SER A 292 11.53 -19.27 -8.65
C SER A 292 10.42 -20.31 -8.73
N GLU A 293 10.17 -21.00 -7.61
CA GLU A 293 9.09 -21.99 -7.47
C GLU A 293 7.70 -21.34 -7.46
N ASN A 294 7.56 -20.15 -6.88
CA ASN A 294 6.36 -19.31 -6.93
C ASN A 294 6.68 -17.96 -7.59
N GLU A 295 5.69 -17.12 -7.89
CA GLU A 295 5.98 -15.81 -8.44
C GLU A 295 6.71 -14.92 -7.42
N VAL A 296 7.79 -14.30 -7.88
CA VAL A 296 8.48 -13.22 -7.17
C VAL A 296 8.47 -11.95 -8.00
N MET A 297 8.37 -10.81 -7.31
CA MET A 297 8.59 -9.49 -7.89
C MET A 297 10.05 -9.09 -7.69
N LEU A 298 10.68 -8.56 -8.74
CA LEU A 298 11.99 -7.91 -8.71
C LEU A 298 11.81 -6.44 -9.06
N SER A 299 12.28 -5.55 -8.19
CA SER A 299 12.35 -4.11 -8.46
C SER A 299 13.80 -3.70 -8.63
N LEU A 300 14.06 -2.87 -9.64
CA LEU A 300 15.37 -2.24 -9.84
C LEU A 300 15.32 -0.80 -9.33
N PHE A 301 16.15 -0.51 -8.34
CA PHE A 301 16.47 0.85 -7.94
C PHE A 301 17.90 1.21 -8.37
N GLU A 302 18.18 2.50 -8.52
CA GLU A 302 19.50 3.01 -8.87
C GLU A 302 19.92 4.12 -7.91
N ARG A 303 21.14 4.02 -7.39
CA ARG A 303 21.76 5.05 -6.55
C ARG A 303 23.19 5.28 -6.99
N ASN A 304 23.53 6.52 -7.34
CA ASN A 304 24.88 6.90 -7.77
C ASN A 304 25.42 6.00 -8.91
N GLY A 305 24.55 5.62 -9.85
CA GLY A 305 24.89 4.74 -10.97
C GLY A 305 25.10 3.26 -10.60
N LYS A 306 24.75 2.84 -9.38
CA LYS A 306 24.78 1.45 -8.94
C LYS A 306 23.37 0.89 -8.80
N SER A 307 23.17 -0.33 -9.30
CA SER A 307 21.92 -1.07 -9.18
C SER A 307 21.66 -1.52 -7.74
N ARG A 308 20.37 -1.64 -7.42
CA ARG A 308 19.83 -2.14 -6.17
C ARG A 308 18.65 -3.03 -6.52
N TYR A 309 18.63 -4.25 -6.04
CA TYR A 309 17.61 -5.22 -6.38
C TYR A 309 16.75 -5.52 -5.17
N TYR A 310 15.44 -5.34 -5.31
CA TYR A 310 14.48 -5.71 -4.28
C TYR A 310 13.64 -6.89 -4.77
N VAL A 311 13.81 -8.06 -4.16
CA VAL A 311 13.04 -9.26 -4.48
C VAL A 311 11.99 -9.52 -3.41
N VAL A 312 10.75 -9.81 -3.81
CA VAL A 312 9.62 -10.09 -2.91
C VAL A 312 8.91 -11.37 -3.35
N ASN A 313 8.69 -12.30 -2.41
CA ASN A 313 7.81 -13.45 -2.64
C ASN A 313 6.35 -12.98 -2.68
N LEU A 314 5.67 -13.18 -3.81
CA LEU A 314 4.30 -12.67 -3.96
C LEU A 314 3.24 -13.56 -3.31
N SER A 315 3.61 -14.74 -2.81
CA SER A 315 2.68 -15.57 -2.05
C SER A 315 2.66 -15.20 -0.57
N SER A 316 1.47 -14.91 -0.04
CA SER A 316 1.24 -14.72 1.40
C SER A 316 1.05 -16.03 2.18
N VAL A 317 1.07 -17.19 1.50
CA VAL A 317 0.83 -18.50 2.15
C VAL A 317 1.90 -19.56 1.90
N TYR A 318 2.70 -19.42 0.85
CA TYR A 318 3.76 -20.38 0.54
C TYR A 318 5.12 -19.71 0.53
N LYS A 319 6.10 -20.44 1.04
CA LYS A 319 7.51 -20.17 0.81
C LYS A 319 7.86 -20.37 -0.65
N SER A 320 8.90 -19.69 -1.12
CA SER A 320 9.41 -19.88 -2.48
C SER A 320 10.92 -20.08 -2.47
N ARG A 321 11.40 -21.19 -3.04
CA ARG A 321 12.82 -21.31 -3.38
C ARG A 321 13.11 -20.46 -4.60
N ILE A 322 14.16 -19.64 -4.49
CA ILE A 322 14.63 -18.78 -5.57
C ILE A 322 16.11 -19.01 -5.86
N LYS A 323 16.47 -18.76 -7.11
CA LYS A 323 17.85 -18.61 -7.57
C LYS A 323 17.97 -17.31 -8.35
N ILE A 324 18.78 -16.38 -7.86
CA ILE A 324 19.07 -15.11 -8.51
C ILE A 324 20.50 -15.17 -9.05
N THR A 325 20.69 -14.79 -10.32
CA THR A 325 22.00 -14.57 -10.94
C THR A 325 22.12 -13.10 -11.29
N LEU A 326 23.04 -12.42 -10.63
CA LEU A 326 23.36 -11.00 -10.79
C LEU A 326 24.55 -10.79 -11.73
N PRO A 327 24.74 -9.57 -12.27
CA PRO A 327 25.97 -9.19 -12.95
C PRO A 327 27.20 -9.34 -12.04
N ALA A 328 28.40 -9.43 -12.64
CA ALA A 328 29.65 -9.47 -11.88
C ALA A 328 29.77 -8.24 -10.95
N GLY A 329 30.04 -8.46 -9.67
CA GLY A 329 30.11 -7.39 -8.68
C GLY A 329 30.20 -7.88 -7.23
N GLU A 330 30.43 -6.94 -6.33
CA GLU A 330 30.35 -7.16 -4.88
C GLU A 330 28.97 -6.73 -4.39
N TYR A 331 28.29 -7.61 -3.66
CA TYR A 331 26.93 -7.38 -3.21
C TYR A 331 26.81 -7.56 -1.69
N GLU A 332 26.00 -6.70 -1.08
CA GLU A 332 25.47 -6.92 0.26
C GLU A 332 23.98 -7.27 0.15
N MET A 333 23.56 -8.36 0.80
CA MET A 333 22.16 -8.73 0.93
C MET A 333 21.67 -8.40 2.34
N ILE A 334 20.55 -7.67 2.41
CA ILE A 334 19.77 -7.45 3.61
C ILE A 334 18.57 -8.38 3.56
N ARG A 335 18.39 -9.13 4.64
CA ARG A 335 17.28 -10.08 4.83
C ARG A 335 16.90 -10.12 6.30
N LYS A 336 15.60 -9.99 6.59
CA LYS A 336 15.08 -9.85 7.95
C LYS A 336 15.83 -8.72 8.67
N ASN A 337 16.48 -9.00 9.79
CA ASN A 337 17.21 -8.00 10.57
C ASN A 337 18.75 -8.11 10.45
N ALA A 338 19.25 -8.68 9.35
CA ALA A 338 20.68 -8.84 9.12
C ALA A 338 21.11 -8.37 7.73
N ALA A 339 22.36 -7.88 7.66
CA ALA A 339 23.07 -7.57 6.43
C ALA A 339 24.32 -8.44 6.33
N GLY A 340 24.66 -8.89 5.12
CA GLY A 340 25.86 -9.68 4.90
C GLY A 340 26.30 -9.70 3.44
N ALA A 341 27.60 -9.86 3.23
CA ALA A 341 28.16 -10.05 1.90
C ALA A 341 27.54 -11.29 1.22
N THR A 342 27.28 -11.20 -0.08
CA THR A 342 26.74 -12.29 -0.90
C THR A 342 27.47 -12.39 -2.24
N SER A 343 27.36 -13.55 -2.89
CA SER A 343 27.86 -13.75 -4.26
C SER A 343 26.84 -13.33 -5.31
N GLU A 344 27.27 -13.31 -6.58
CA GLU A 344 26.43 -13.03 -7.75
C GLU A 344 25.35 -14.11 -7.96
N ILE A 345 25.57 -15.31 -7.43
CA ILE A 345 24.59 -16.39 -7.42
C ILE A 345 24.05 -16.50 -6.00
N ILE A 346 22.75 -16.25 -5.85
CA ILE A 346 22.04 -16.29 -4.57
C ILE A 346 20.98 -17.39 -4.66
N GLU A 347 21.08 -18.41 -3.80
CA GLU A 347 20.09 -19.48 -3.68
C GLU A 347 19.56 -19.50 -2.25
N LEU A 348 18.25 -19.29 -2.09
CA LEU A 348 17.60 -19.28 -0.77
C LEU A 348 16.11 -19.61 -0.87
N VAL A 349 15.47 -19.83 0.28
CA VAL A 349 14.02 -19.95 0.41
C VAL A 349 13.49 -18.69 1.07
N LEU A 350 12.63 -17.95 0.38
CA LEU A 350 11.88 -16.82 0.95
C LEU A 350 10.66 -17.35 1.71
N ASP A 351 10.42 -16.82 2.91
CA ASP A 351 9.19 -17.03 3.66
C ASP A 351 8.00 -16.35 2.95
N GLU A 352 6.80 -16.59 3.44
CA GLU A 352 5.56 -16.04 2.91
C GLU A 352 5.59 -14.50 2.92
N GLY A 353 5.39 -13.86 1.77
CA GLY A 353 5.44 -12.41 1.62
C GLY A 353 6.81 -11.77 1.84
N GLU A 354 7.86 -12.54 2.14
CA GLU A 354 9.18 -12.02 2.52
C GLU A 354 9.84 -11.26 1.37
N GLY A 355 10.53 -10.16 1.72
CA GLY A 355 11.39 -9.40 0.83
C GLY A 355 12.87 -9.44 1.24
N ILE A 356 13.75 -9.34 0.24
CA ILE A 356 15.19 -9.12 0.41
C ILE A 356 15.65 -7.93 -0.42
N TYR A 357 16.64 -7.19 0.08
CA TYR A 357 17.24 -6.06 -0.61
C TYR A 357 18.72 -6.32 -0.87
N ILE A 358 19.17 -6.12 -2.10
CA ILE A 358 20.54 -6.43 -2.53
C ILE A 358 21.15 -5.14 -3.10
N LYS A 359 22.34 -4.76 -2.64
CA LYS A 359 22.98 -3.48 -2.97
C LYS A 359 24.48 -3.54 -3.21
#